data_AF-A0A8D9DZ81-F1
#
_entry.id   AF-A0A8D9DZ81-F1
#
_cell.length_a   1.000
_cell.length_b   1.000
_cell.length_c   1.000
_cell.angle_alpha   90.00
_cell.angle_beta   90.00
_cell.angle_gamma   90.00
#
_symmetry.space_group_name_H-M   'P 1'
#
loop_
_entity.id
_entity.type
_entity.pdbx_description
1 polymer ?
#
loop_
_entity_poly.entity_id
_entity_poly.type
_entity_poly.pdbx_seq_one_letter_code
_entity_poly.pdbx_strand_id
1 'polypeptide(L)'
;MCGNTGQCINQPGDYKCVCQYDTCGYLCNFPDPCKDLPCQNGGTCREDCKQQADYKCDCLPGWTGKNCTEVPVYLPSRVADLALLIIGPILAIILLGGLISMGVLCLMARQKRGRRGTYSPSSQEYCNPRVEMNNVLKPPPEERLI
;
A
#
# COMPACT_ATOMS: atom_id res chain seq x y z
N MET A 1 -15.75 29.15 41.24
CA MET A 1 -15.21 28.60 42.50
C MET A 1 -14.66 27.22 42.20
N CYS A 2 -13.47 26.88 42.69
CA CYS A 2 -13.01 25.49 42.69
C CYS A 2 -14.00 24.69 43.54
N GLY A 3 -14.35 23.47 43.13
CA GLY A 3 -15.29 22.60 43.85
C GLY A 3 -14.91 22.42 45.32
N ASN A 4 -15.79 21.79 46.10
CA ASN A 4 -15.70 21.77 47.57
C ASN A 4 -14.34 21.34 48.16
N THR A 5 -13.53 20.58 47.40
CA THR A 5 -12.22 20.06 47.81
C THR A 5 -11.03 20.72 47.10
N GLY A 6 -11.25 21.66 46.17
CA GLY A 6 -10.18 22.28 45.38
C GLY A 6 -9.63 23.55 46.03
N GLN A 7 -8.31 23.73 46.03
CA GLN A 7 -7.66 24.97 46.45
C GLN A 7 -7.58 25.96 45.28
N CYS A 8 -8.07 27.18 45.48
CA CYS A 8 -7.95 28.26 44.50
C CYS A 8 -6.61 28.99 44.66
N ILE A 9 -5.80 29.00 43.60
CA ILE A 9 -4.55 29.76 43.55
C ILE A 9 -4.72 30.89 42.54
N ASN A 10 -4.62 32.12 43.02
CA ASN A 10 -4.71 33.29 42.15
C ASN A 10 -3.43 33.46 41.33
N GLN A 11 -3.56 33.73 40.05
CA GLN A 11 -2.46 34.00 39.12
C GLN A 11 -2.63 35.40 38.50
N PRO A 12 -1.58 35.98 37.89
CA PRO A 12 -1.73 37.28 37.23
C PRO A 12 -2.74 37.18 36.06
N GLY A 13 -3.94 37.74 36.26
CA GLY A 13 -5.00 37.80 35.25
C GLY A 13 -5.93 36.58 35.18
N ASP A 14 -5.71 35.54 35.98
CA ASP A 14 -6.57 34.35 36.05
C ASP A 14 -6.46 33.66 37.43
N TYR A 15 -7.17 32.55 37.62
CA TYR A 15 -7.02 31.67 38.77
C TYR A 15 -6.89 30.21 38.30
N LYS A 16 -6.14 29.42 39.07
CA LYS A 16 -6.03 27.97 38.85
C LYS A 16 -6.54 27.23 40.07
N CYS A 17 -7.39 26.23 39.84
CA CYS A 17 -7.75 25.28 40.87
C CYS A 17 -6.69 24.17 40.95
N VAL A 18 -6.22 23.90 42.17
CA VAL A 18 -5.43 22.71 42.49
C VAL A 18 -6.36 21.74 43.20
N CYS A 19 -6.66 20.63 42.53
CA CYS A 19 -7.54 19.61 43.07
C CYS A 19 -6.82 18.83 44.18
N GLN A 20 -7.53 18.58 45.26
CA GLN A 20 -7.07 17.74 46.36
C GLN A 20 -7.94 16.49 46.41
N TYR A 21 -7.40 15.42 47.00
CA TYR A 21 -8.05 14.09 47.06
C TYR A 21 -8.30 13.50 45.67
N ASP A 22 -9.20 12.52 45.57
CA ASP A 22 -9.56 11.82 44.34
C ASP A 22 -10.49 12.66 43.45
N THR A 23 -10.11 13.92 43.15
CA THR A 23 -10.87 14.80 42.25
C THR A 23 -9.96 15.44 41.21
N CYS A 24 -10.53 15.70 40.04
CA CYS A 24 -9.81 16.21 38.87
C CYS A 24 -10.66 17.22 38.07
N GLY A 25 -10.06 17.88 37.08
CA GLY A 25 -10.72 18.89 36.23
C GLY A 25 -10.31 20.33 36.52
N TYR A 26 -10.63 21.25 35.59
CA TYR A 26 -10.31 22.68 35.76
C TYR A 26 -10.94 23.29 37.04
N LEU A 27 -12.10 22.79 37.45
CA LEU A 27 -12.81 23.22 38.66
C LEU A 27 -12.84 22.14 39.75
N CYS A 28 -12.17 21.00 39.61
CA CYS A 28 -12.21 19.91 40.59
C CYS A 28 -13.62 19.38 40.90
N ASN A 29 -14.47 19.31 39.87
CA ASN A 29 -15.87 18.85 39.98
C ASN A 29 -16.05 17.37 39.58
N PHE A 30 -15.01 16.74 39.04
CA PHE A 30 -15.06 15.36 38.59
C PHE A 30 -14.28 14.46 39.55
N PRO A 31 -14.75 13.22 39.79
CA PRO A 31 -13.97 12.23 40.52
C PRO A 31 -12.74 11.83 39.70
N ASP A 32 -11.64 11.51 40.38
CA ASP A 32 -10.42 11.02 39.75
C ASP A 32 -10.67 9.65 39.10
N PRO A 33 -10.61 9.55 37.76
CA PRO A 33 -10.82 8.30 37.05
C PRO A 33 -9.70 7.27 37.25
N CYS A 34 -8.54 7.67 37.79
CA CYS A 34 -7.45 6.77 38.10
C CYS A 34 -7.60 6.04 39.44
N LYS A 35 -8.56 6.46 40.29
CA LYS A 35 -8.79 5.89 41.61
C LYS A 35 -9.10 4.39 41.57
N ASP A 36 -9.87 3.95 40.59
CA ASP A 36 -10.29 2.55 40.44
C ASP A 36 -9.26 1.67 39.71
N LEU A 37 -8.05 2.19 39.48
CA LEU A 37 -6.95 1.51 38.77
C LEU A 37 -7.41 0.87 37.45
N PRO A 38 -7.94 1.67 36.50
CA PRO A 38 -8.46 1.15 35.24
C PRO A 38 -7.36 0.56 34.34
N CYS A 39 -6.12 1.01 34.49
CA CYS A 39 -4.98 0.53 33.72
C CYS A 39 -4.49 -0.83 34.23
N GLN A 40 -4.52 -1.83 33.36
CA GLN A 40 -4.11 -3.21 33.67
C GLN A 40 -2.65 -3.46 33.29
N ASN A 41 -2.13 -4.65 33.63
CA ASN A 41 -0.84 -5.17 33.19
C ASN A 41 0.37 -4.26 33.49
N GLY A 42 0.33 -3.56 34.63
CA GLY A 42 1.40 -2.66 35.04
C GLY A 42 1.43 -1.33 34.29
N GLY A 43 0.36 -0.98 33.57
CA GLY A 43 0.19 0.35 32.99
C GLY A 43 0.06 1.44 34.06
N THR A 44 0.57 2.63 33.77
CA THR A 44 0.48 3.80 34.68
C THR A 44 -0.71 4.66 34.29
N CYS A 45 -1.62 4.93 35.23
CA CYS A 45 -2.76 5.81 34.99
C CYS A 45 -2.38 7.28 35.14
N ARG A 46 -2.86 8.11 34.21
CA ARG A 46 -2.81 9.57 34.30
C ARG A 46 -4.20 10.14 34.13
N GLU A 47 -4.56 11.06 35.01
CA GLU A 47 -5.77 11.87 34.84
C GLU A 47 -5.66 12.70 33.55
N ASP A 48 -6.73 12.73 32.76
CA ASP A 48 -6.90 13.65 31.64
C ASP A 48 -8.26 14.37 31.76
N CYS A 49 -8.54 14.81 32.99
CA CYS A 49 -9.77 15.52 33.29
C CYS A 49 -9.62 16.99 32.95
N LYS A 50 -10.18 17.42 31.82
CA LYS A 50 -10.27 18.84 31.46
C LYS A 50 -11.68 19.36 31.64
N GLN A 51 -12.58 18.94 30.76
CA GLN A 51 -14.00 19.32 30.76
C GLN A 51 -14.92 18.17 31.18
N GLN A 52 -14.40 16.94 31.24
CA GLN A 52 -15.09 15.73 31.67
C GLN A 52 -14.13 14.83 32.46
N ALA A 53 -14.65 13.84 33.18
CA ALA A 53 -13.84 12.79 33.77
C ALA A 53 -13.28 11.88 32.67
N ASP A 54 -11.96 11.90 32.46
CA ASP A 54 -11.29 10.96 31.56
C ASP A 54 -9.85 10.70 32.02
N TYR A 55 -9.28 9.61 31.51
CA TYR A 55 -7.94 9.15 31.88
C TYR A 55 -7.21 8.60 30.67
N LYS A 56 -5.89 8.55 30.80
CA LYS A 56 -5.00 7.91 29.86
C LYS A 56 -4.11 6.92 30.59
N CYS A 57 -3.98 5.73 30.02
CA CYS A 57 -3.02 4.73 30.48
C CYS A 57 -1.73 4.79 29.65
N ASP A 58 -0.61 4.89 30.33
CA ASP A 58 0.71 4.62 29.74
C ASP A 58 1.00 3.12 29.87
N CYS A 59 0.83 2.39 28.78
CA CYS A 59 1.01 0.94 28.75
C CYS A 59 2.50 0.54 28.67
N LEU A 60 2.84 -0.58 29.30
CA LEU A 60 4.15 -1.22 29.14
C LEU A 60 4.28 -1.87 27.75
N PRO A 61 5.51 -2.12 27.27
CA PRO A 61 5.73 -2.82 26.00
C PRO A 61 5.00 -4.16 25.95
N GLY A 62 4.29 -4.41 24.85
CA GLY A 62 3.48 -5.63 24.68
C GLY A 62 2.03 -5.50 25.15
N TRP A 63 1.59 -4.32 25.59
CA TRP A 63 0.19 -4.02 25.89
C TRP A 63 -0.28 -2.74 25.20
N THR A 64 -1.55 -2.72 24.79
CA THR A 64 -2.23 -1.63 24.09
C THR A 64 -3.70 -1.54 24.51
N GLY A 65 -4.43 -0.58 23.94
CA GLY A 65 -5.83 -0.31 24.26
C GLY A 65 -5.98 0.71 25.39
N LYS A 66 -7.22 1.20 25.62
CA LYS A 66 -7.50 2.24 26.63
C LYS A 66 -7.05 1.83 28.03
N ASN A 67 -7.15 0.54 28.35
CA ASN A 67 -6.88 -0.01 29.68
C ASN A 67 -5.63 -0.91 29.71
N CYS A 68 -4.81 -0.90 28.67
CA CYS A 68 -3.65 -1.80 28.54
C CYS A 68 -4.00 -3.30 28.63
N THR A 69 -5.21 -3.68 28.20
CA THR A 69 -5.70 -5.07 28.23
C THR A 69 -5.48 -5.82 26.92
N GLU A 70 -5.22 -5.10 25.83
CA GLU A 70 -5.02 -5.70 24.52
C GLU A 70 -3.54 -5.97 24.31
N VAL A 71 -3.21 -7.04 23.60
CA VAL A 71 -1.83 -7.28 23.16
C VAL A 71 -1.72 -6.75 21.73
N PRO A 72 -0.76 -5.87 21.42
CA PRO A 72 -0.56 -5.42 20.06
C PRO A 72 -0.21 -6.65 19.21
N VAL A 73 -0.97 -6.84 18.14
CA VAL A 73 -0.70 -7.88 17.15
C VAL A 73 0.54 -7.45 16.34
N TYR A 74 1.71 -7.55 16.95
CA TYR A 74 2.99 -7.48 16.25
C TYR A 74 3.27 -8.85 15.64
N LEU A 75 2.58 -9.19 14.55
CA LEU A 75 3.12 -10.18 13.62
C LEU A 75 3.65 -9.47 12.38
N PRO A 76 4.96 -9.11 12.35
CA PRO A 76 5.64 -8.78 11.10
C PRO A 76 5.58 -9.94 10.10
N SER A 77 5.43 -11.18 10.59
CA SER A 77 5.28 -12.38 9.77
C SER A 77 4.06 -12.29 8.85
N ARG A 78 2.87 -11.95 9.36
CA ARG A 78 1.63 -12.02 8.55
C ARG A 78 1.64 -11.08 7.35
N VAL A 79 2.26 -9.90 7.43
CA VAL A 79 2.30 -8.94 6.31
C VAL A 79 3.35 -9.34 5.28
N ALA A 80 4.54 -9.78 5.72
CA ALA A 80 5.57 -10.32 4.83
C ALA A 80 5.12 -11.64 4.17
N ASP A 81 4.41 -12.49 4.91
CA ASP A 81 3.82 -13.73 4.43
C ASP A 81 2.72 -13.47 3.40
N LEU A 82 1.84 -12.49 3.62
CA LEU A 82 0.82 -12.07 2.64
C LEU A 82 1.46 -11.46 1.37
N ALA A 83 2.51 -10.64 1.53
CA ALA A 83 3.23 -10.08 0.41
C ALA A 83 3.91 -11.17 -0.42
N LEU A 84 4.51 -12.20 0.20
CA LEU A 84 5.09 -13.35 -0.49
C LEU A 84 4.03 -14.22 -1.18
N LEU A 85 2.84 -14.37 -0.60
CA LEU A 85 1.71 -15.08 -1.23
C LEU A 85 1.18 -14.37 -2.49
N ILE A 86 1.35 -13.06 -2.62
CA ILE A 86 0.92 -12.30 -3.80
C ILE A 86 2.09 -12.12 -4.79
N ILE A 87 3.27 -11.74 -4.31
CA ILE A 87 4.45 -11.47 -5.13
C ILE A 87 5.04 -12.76 -5.71
N GLY A 88 5.05 -13.85 -4.94
CA GLY A 88 5.52 -15.17 -5.37
C GLY A 88 4.85 -15.69 -6.64
N PRO A 89 3.50 -15.81 -6.69
CA PRO A 89 2.82 -16.28 -7.90
C PRO A 89 2.96 -15.29 -9.06
N ILE A 90 2.97 -13.98 -8.82
CA ILE A 90 3.17 -12.98 -9.87
C ILE A 90 4.53 -13.16 -10.54
N LEU A 91 5.61 -13.29 -9.76
CA LEU A 91 6.96 -13.53 -10.29
C LEU A 91 7.06 -14.87 -11.03
N ALA A 92 6.43 -15.93 -10.50
CA ALA A 92 6.39 -17.23 -11.16
C ALA A 92 5.67 -17.17 -12.52
N ILE A 93 4.54 -16.47 -12.60
CA ILE A 93 3.78 -16.29 -13.86
C ILE A 93 4.60 -15.49 -14.88
N ILE A 94 5.27 -14.41 -14.46
CA ILE A 94 6.12 -13.61 -15.34
C ILE A 94 7.29 -14.44 -15.89
N LEU A 95 7.95 -15.24 -15.04
CA LEU A 95 9.04 -16.11 -15.45
C LEU A 95 8.55 -17.22 -16.40
N LEU A 96 7.43 -17.88 -16.10
CA LEU A 96 6.85 -18.90 -16.97
C LEU A 96 6.42 -18.31 -18.31
N GLY A 97 5.74 -17.16 -18.32
CA GLY A 97 5.37 -16.45 -19.55
C GLY A 97 6.59 -16.01 -20.36
N GLY A 98 7.65 -15.54 -19.69
CA GLY A 98 8.93 -15.22 -20.30
C GLY A 98 9.59 -16.43 -20.97
N LEU A 99 9.65 -17.58 -20.27
CA LEU A 99 10.21 -18.82 -20.82
C LEU A 99 9.39 -19.37 -21.99
N ILE A 100 8.06 -19.32 -21.90
CA ILE A 100 7.16 -19.74 -22.99
C ILE A 100 7.33 -18.84 -24.21
N SER A 101 7.32 -17.51 -24.03
CA SER A 101 7.50 -16.56 -25.13
C SER A 101 8.87 -16.68 -25.78
N MET A 102 9.95 -16.80 -25.00
CA MET A 102 11.29 -17.06 -25.51
C MET A 102 11.37 -18.41 -26.24
N GLY A 103 10.74 -19.46 -25.71
CA GLY A 103 10.64 -20.76 -26.36
C GLY A 103 9.95 -20.67 -27.72
N VAL A 104 8.79 -20.03 -27.80
CA VAL A 104 8.04 -19.82 -29.04
C VAL A 104 8.85 -18.97 -30.03
N LEU A 105 9.46 -17.88 -29.58
CA LEU A 105 10.34 -17.05 -30.43
C LEU A 105 11.54 -17.83 -30.93
N CYS A 106 12.17 -18.68 -30.11
CA CYS A 106 13.26 -19.56 -30.52
C CYS A 106 12.79 -20.61 -31.54
N LEU A 107 11.62 -21.21 -31.35
CA LEU A 107 11.03 -22.17 -32.29
C LEU A 107 10.68 -21.50 -33.62
N MET A 108 10.07 -20.31 -33.58
CA MET A 108 9.77 -19.49 -34.76
C MET A 108 11.06 -19.03 -35.45
N ALA A 109 12.09 -18.62 -34.71
CA ALA A 109 13.39 -18.25 -35.26
C ALA A 109 14.11 -19.45 -35.88
N ARG A 110 14.03 -20.64 -35.27
CA ARG A 110 14.54 -21.90 -35.83
C ARG A 110 13.79 -22.29 -37.11
N GLN A 111 12.47 -22.17 -37.12
CA GLN A 111 11.65 -22.37 -38.33
C GLN A 111 11.99 -21.37 -39.43
N LYS A 112 12.20 -20.09 -39.08
CA LYS A 112 12.58 -19.02 -40.02
C LYS A 112 13.98 -19.25 -40.60
N ARG A 113 14.91 -19.81 -39.82
CA ARG A 113 16.25 -20.21 -40.31
C ARG A 113 16.20 -21.49 -41.16
N GLY A 114 15.32 -22.45 -40.83
CA GLY A 114 15.15 -23.70 -41.58
C GLY A 114 14.36 -23.56 -42.90
N ARG A 115 13.62 -22.47 -43.10
CA ARG A 115 12.89 -22.17 -44.34
C ARG A 115 13.67 -21.26 -45.31
N ARG A 116 14.98 -21.15 -45.14
CA ARG A 116 15.85 -20.40 -46.05
C ARG A 116 16.41 -21.36 -47.10
N GLY A 117 15.62 -21.61 -48.15
CA GLY A 117 16.10 -22.25 -49.37
C GLY A 117 15.27 -23.43 -49.89
N THR A 118 14.03 -23.19 -50.29
CA THR A 118 13.43 -23.84 -51.47
C THR A 118 12.28 -22.95 -51.95
N TYR A 119 12.56 -22.11 -52.93
CA TYR A 119 11.49 -21.51 -53.72
C TYR A 119 10.87 -22.62 -54.57
N SER A 120 9.62 -22.97 -54.30
CA SER A 120 8.84 -23.89 -55.13
C SER A 120 7.88 -23.05 -55.97
N PRO A 121 8.08 -22.93 -57.29
CA PRO A 121 7.20 -22.13 -58.15
C PRO A 121 5.77 -22.68 -58.11
N SER A 122 4.78 -21.79 -58.21
CA SER A 122 3.39 -22.22 -58.39
C SER A 122 3.17 -22.71 -59.83
N SER A 123 2.20 -23.59 -60.08
CA SER A 123 1.89 -24.08 -61.44
C SER A 123 1.53 -22.95 -62.42
N GLN A 124 1.07 -21.81 -61.91
CA GLN A 124 0.84 -20.59 -62.69
C GLN A 124 2.13 -19.94 -63.21
N GLU A 125 3.26 -20.09 -62.51
CA GLU A 125 4.58 -19.63 -62.99
C GLU A 125 5.19 -20.54 -64.05
N TYR A 126 4.80 -21.82 -64.08
CA TYR A 126 5.26 -22.77 -65.09
C TYR A 126 4.57 -22.57 -66.45
N CYS A 127 3.31 -22.10 -66.43
CA CYS A 127 2.47 -21.96 -67.62
C CYS A 127 2.46 -20.56 -68.22
N ASN A 128 3.12 -19.55 -67.61
CA ASN A 128 3.05 -18.20 -68.13
C ASN A 128 4.09 -18.00 -69.25
N PRO A 129 3.70 -17.59 -70.48
CA PRO A 129 4.66 -17.21 -71.51
C PRO A 129 5.56 -16.10 -70.99
N ARG A 130 6.86 -16.18 -71.27
CA ARG A 130 7.84 -15.14 -70.90
C ARG A 130 7.41 -13.82 -71.53
N VAL A 131 6.82 -12.93 -70.75
CA VAL A 131 6.42 -11.59 -71.22
C VAL A 131 7.70 -10.80 -71.49
N GLU A 132 7.97 -10.47 -72.76
CA GLU A 132 9.02 -9.50 -73.10
C GLU A 132 8.61 -8.12 -72.60
N MET A 133 9.45 -7.55 -71.72
CA MET A 133 9.18 -6.31 -71.00
C MET A 133 9.51 -5.08 -71.86
N ASN A 134 8.96 -4.98 -73.07
CA ASN A 134 9.26 -3.85 -73.97
C ASN A 134 8.27 -2.69 -73.87
N ASN A 135 7.13 -2.84 -73.18
CA ASN A 135 6.10 -1.79 -73.07
C ASN A 135 5.64 -1.54 -71.63
N VAL A 136 6.57 -1.21 -70.73
CA VAL A 136 6.19 -0.60 -69.45
C VAL A 136 5.73 0.84 -69.74
N LEU A 137 4.46 1.14 -69.47
CA LEU A 137 3.96 2.51 -69.50
C LEU A 137 4.84 3.41 -68.61
N LYS A 138 5.35 4.50 -69.18
CA LYS A 138 6.06 5.52 -68.42
C LYS A 138 5.12 6.07 -67.32
N PRO A 139 5.57 6.21 -66.07
CA PRO A 139 4.76 6.81 -65.03
C PRO A 139 4.40 8.26 -65.42
N PRO A 140 3.18 8.74 -65.07
CA PRO A 140 2.75 10.10 -65.37
C PRO A 140 3.63 11.11 -64.62
N PRO A 141 3.89 12.31 -65.20
CA PRO A 141 4.72 13.31 -64.57
C PRO A 141 4.06 13.87 -63.30
N GLU A 142 4.91 14.22 -62.32
CA GLU A 142 4.54 14.75 -61.02
C GLU A 142 3.89 16.13 -61.14
N GLU A 143 2.67 16.27 -60.62
CA GLU A 143 1.95 17.54 -60.56
C GLU A 143 2.54 18.39 -59.43
N ARG A 144 3.29 19.45 -59.79
CA ARG A 144 3.76 20.45 -58.82
C ARG A 144 2.57 21.29 -58.38
N LEU A 145 2.10 21.08 -57.16
CA LEU A 145 1.29 22.08 -56.47
C LEU A 145 2.21 23.23 -56.04
N ILE A 146 1.91 24.42 -56.57
CA ILE A 146 2.37 25.72 -56.07
C ILE A 146 1.55 26.06 -54.84
#